data_AF-A0A397D1Y1-F1
#
_entry.id   AF-A0A397D1Y1-F1
#
_cell.length_a   1.000
_cell.length_b   1.000
_cell.length_c   1.000
_cell.angle_alpha   90.00
_cell.angle_beta   90.00
_cell.angle_gamma   90.00
#
_symmetry.space_group_name_H-M   'P 1'
#
loop_
_entity.id
_entity.type
_entity.pdbx_description
1 polymer ?
#
loop_
_entity_poly.entity_id
_entity_poly.type
_entity_poly.pdbx_seq_one_letter_code
_entity_poly.pdbx_strand_id
1 'polypeptide(L)'
;MHEICVQAEMPVHPDDPSHVPEHQVERLATFAHVMKDKGLDVELIRVGNDKTTTLTHTYLLLLGIAAASVEERIVASLPDEYKFVHALPGSARTQQVILATLREATVDDNLYLGDENLELAFHAHEKLFPQLQAHLKVSLFPLHNEDARHRLIQKWHATPLYAIPFESIHAYFGPELSMYFVWLGMTTRLCVTLPLVLGMCLCVLLYVLGLELFYDNNRVWFPMCYDRQDDNDTAMCGLILQGPSVLNAILIEVMDLLYLRLARWLTTMENYRTVAEHDNHLIIKRMPFHFININASLLYLAFVAQDMERLRRRLWILMVGMQCLDNIKEVAMPYLMVWMHGGGLHPGHANDHVHSTKAERVEHILMQKQQSRYADTFTDFKEMMVQYGYVTLYAPVFPLAPLFALLNNVIEARSDLFKLVNVYGMQRPYAKHVHGIGVWERVLFMISVVAVLVNCGLLGVYELPKLAPTLSDVHKCCVVVLLEHVVLLVKLCVSWSSKEVPAWSAVDNRRQYLNLQAVHLKQALQKAA
;
A
#
# COMPACT_ATOMS: atom_id res chain seq x y z
N MET A 1 31.73 -2.98 22.56
CA MET A 1 30.82 -4.00 22.00
C MET A 1 31.56 -4.64 20.85
N HIS A 2 31.94 -5.90 20.99
CA HIS A 2 32.67 -6.62 19.96
C HIS A 2 31.66 -7.22 19.00
N GLU A 3 31.77 -6.88 17.72
CA GLU A 3 30.80 -7.25 16.70
C GLU A 3 31.31 -8.33 15.76
N ILE A 4 32.63 -8.51 15.67
CA ILE A 4 33.25 -9.56 14.86
C ILE A 4 34.30 -10.28 15.70
N CYS A 5 34.28 -11.61 15.63
CA CYS A 5 35.30 -12.46 16.20
C CYS A 5 36.12 -13.08 15.07
N VAL A 6 37.44 -12.97 15.20
CA VAL A 6 38.41 -13.66 14.38
C VAL A 6 39.00 -14.77 15.24
N GLN A 7 38.60 -16.02 14.97
CA GLN A 7 39.09 -17.19 15.66
C GLN A 7 40.29 -17.76 14.90
N ALA A 8 41.43 -17.87 15.57
CA ALA A 8 42.65 -18.46 15.01
C ALA A 8 42.97 -19.78 15.75
N GLU A 9 43.06 -20.86 14.99
CA GLU A 9 43.48 -22.17 15.48
C GLU A 9 44.98 -22.37 15.20
N MET A 10 45.76 -22.61 16.25
CA MET A 10 47.21 -22.82 16.17
C MET A 10 47.54 -24.27 16.51
N PRO A 11 48.18 -25.03 15.60
CA PRO A 11 48.61 -26.39 15.89
C PRO A 11 49.75 -26.39 16.92
N VAL A 12 49.73 -27.39 17.81
CA VAL A 12 50.69 -27.59 18.90
C VAL A 12 51.49 -28.85 18.63
N HIS A 13 52.77 -28.84 18.99
CA HIS A 13 53.64 -29.99 18.77
C HIS A 13 53.15 -31.19 19.62
N PRO A 14 53.02 -32.41 19.04
CA PRO A 14 52.47 -33.57 19.74
C PRO A 14 53.30 -34.02 20.96
N ASP A 15 54.60 -33.73 20.97
CA ASP A 15 55.53 -34.10 22.04
C ASP A 15 55.62 -33.06 23.18
N ASP A 16 55.17 -31.82 22.97
CA ASP A 16 55.10 -30.78 24.01
C ASP A 16 53.83 -29.91 23.85
N PRO A 17 52.73 -30.28 24.53
CA PRO A 17 51.47 -29.55 24.47
C PRO A 17 51.52 -28.15 25.12
N SER A 18 52.63 -27.78 25.78
CA SER A 18 52.84 -26.46 26.38
C SER A 18 53.57 -25.48 25.47
N HIS A 19 54.30 -25.97 24.46
CA HIS A 19 55.04 -25.15 23.52
C HIS A 19 54.15 -24.67 22.37
N VAL A 20 53.74 -23.40 22.43
CA VAL A 20 53.02 -22.72 21.34
C VAL A 20 54.07 -22.12 20.40
N PRO A 21 53.90 -22.18 19.07
CA PRO A 21 54.79 -21.48 18.15
C PRO A 21 54.73 -19.97 18.43
N GLU A 22 55.77 -19.42 19.08
CA GLU A 22 55.81 -18.01 19.51
C GLU A 22 55.59 -17.06 18.33
N HIS A 23 56.20 -17.34 17.18
CA HIS A 23 56.03 -16.55 15.96
C HIS A 23 54.58 -16.46 15.45
N GLN A 24 53.76 -17.49 15.63
CA GLN A 24 52.36 -17.47 15.19
C GLN A 24 51.48 -16.62 16.11
N VAL A 25 51.79 -16.62 17.41
CA VAL A 25 51.15 -15.76 18.41
C VAL A 25 51.55 -14.31 18.18
N GLU A 26 52.84 -14.05 17.94
CA GLU A 26 53.34 -12.71 17.61
C GLU A 26 52.75 -12.17 16.31
N ARG A 27 52.56 -13.01 15.28
CA ARG A 27 51.91 -12.62 14.02
C ARG A 27 50.46 -12.18 14.24
N LEU A 28 49.71 -12.91 15.06
CA LEU A 28 48.34 -12.54 15.42
C LEU A 28 48.28 -11.28 16.30
N ALA A 29 49.21 -11.12 17.25
CA ALA A 29 49.32 -9.93 18.09
C ALA A 29 49.71 -8.68 17.27
N THR A 30 50.61 -8.84 16.30
CA THR A 30 50.99 -7.78 15.36
C THR A 30 49.80 -7.35 14.51
N PHE A 31 49.04 -8.31 13.97
CA PHE A 31 47.79 -8.03 13.25
C PHE A 31 46.77 -7.28 14.12
N ALA A 32 46.61 -7.71 15.38
CA ALA A 32 45.73 -7.04 16.34
C ALA A 32 46.15 -5.59 16.61
N HIS A 33 47.46 -5.32 16.67
CA HIS A 33 47.99 -3.97 16.86
C HIS A 33 47.68 -3.06 15.65
N VAL A 34 47.87 -3.57 14.43
CA VAL A 34 47.55 -2.81 13.22
C VAL A 34 46.05 -2.48 13.14
N MET A 35 45.17 -3.43 13.50
CA MET A 35 43.72 -3.17 13.54
C MET A 35 43.36 -2.08 14.55
N LYS A 36 44.06 -2.03 15.68
CA LYS A 36 43.89 -0.98 16.69
C LYS A 36 44.31 0.39 16.16
N ASP A 37 45.40 0.46 15.41
CA ASP A 37 45.87 1.71 14.77
C ASP A 37 44.91 2.22 13.69
N LYS A 38 44.22 1.31 12.99
CA LYS A 38 43.14 1.66 12.04
C LYS A 38 41.84 2.11 12.74
N GLY A 39 41.82 2.17 14.08
CA GLY A 39 40.73 2.74 14.87
C GLY A 39 39.70 1.72 15.37
N LEU A 40 39.98 0.42 15.28
CA LEU A 40 39.13 -0.62 15.86
C LEU A 40 39.45 -0.83 17.35
N ASP A 41 38.43 -1.16 18.14
CA ASP A 41 38.63 -1.71 19.47
C ASP A 41 38.98 -3.20 19.33
N VAL A 42 40.10 -3.59 19.93
CA VAL A 42 40.68 -4.92 19.75
C VAL A 42 40.96 -5.56 21.10
N GLU A 43 40.41 -6.76 21.31
CA GLU A 43 40.69 -7.59 22.50
C GLU A 43 41.15 -8.99 22.03
N LEU A 44 42.34 -9.40 22.45
CA LEU A 44 42.89 -10.73 22.14
C LEU A 44 42.75 -11.63 23.37
N ILE A 45 41.96 -12.71 23.23
CA ILE A 45 41.66 -13.66 24.29
C ILE A 45 42.24 -15.02 23.93
N ARG A 46 43.01 -15.61 24.85
CA ARG A 46 43.43 -17.01 24.76
C ARG A 46 42.38 -17.90 25.43
N VAL A 47 41.79 -18.83 24.69
CA VAL A 47 40.84 -19.79 25.24
C VAL A 47 41.63 -20.98 25.79
N GLY A 48 41.60 -21.19 27.12
CA GLY A 48 42.23 -22.33 27.76
C GLY A 48 41.51 -23.62 27.37
N ASN A 49 42.27 -24.66 27.01
CA ASN A 49 41.70 -25.94 26.59
C ASN A 49 41.00 -26.61 27.79
N ASP A 50 39.69 -26.80 27.69
CA ASP A 50 38.95 -27.63 28.64
C ASP A 50 39.36 -29.09 28.43
N LYS A 51 39.52 -29.81 29.53
CA LYS A 51 40.13 -31.14 29.58
C LYS A 51 39.42 -32.12 28.65
N THR A 52 39.92 -32.30 27.42
CA THR A 52 40.02 -33.55 26.64
C THR A 52 40.33 -33.22 25.18
N THR A 53 41.46 -33.76 24.68
CA THR A 53 41.76 -33.95 23.25
C THR A 53 41.63 -32.73 22.33
N THR A 54 42.71 -32.00 22.10
CA THR A 54 43.07 -31.47 20.76
C THR A 54 44.47 -30.87 20.75
N LEU A 55 45.24 -31.18 19.70
CA LEU A 55 46.58 -30.68 19.39
C LEU A 55 46.56 -29.21 18.91
N THR A 56 45.66 -28.37 19.43
CA THR A 56 45.41 -27.01 18.92
C THR A 56 45.09 -26.00 20.03
N HIS A 57 45.80 -24.86 20.08
CA HIS A 57 45.41 -23.70 20.90
C HIS A 57 44.50 -22.77 20.09
N THR A 58 43.43 -22.27 20.70
CA THR A 58 42.50 -21.34 20.06
C THR A 58 42.65 -19.92 20.62
N TYR A 59 42.84 -18.95 19.73
CA TYR A 59 42.86 -17.53 20.07
C TYR A 59 41.63 -16.84 19.45
N LEU A 60 40.99 -15.97 20.23
CA LEU A 60 39.86 -15.16 19.79
C LEU A 60 40.28 -13.69 19.76
N LEU A 61 40.23 -13.09 18.59
CA LEU A 61 40.45 -11.66 18.40
C LEU A 61 39.10 -10.99 18.19
N LEU A 62 38.68 -10.23 19.19
CA LEU A 62 37.42 -9.52 19.21
C LEU A 62 37.61 -8.10 18.66
N LEU A 63 36.77 -7.74 17.69
CA LEU A 63 36.83 -6.45 16.99
C LEU A 63 35.53 -5.68 17.18
N GLY A 64 35.63 -4.40 17.51
CA GLY A 64 34.48 -3.52 17.71
C GLY A 64 34.78 -2.06 17.40
N ILE A 65 33.77 -1.21 17.54
CA ILE A 65 33.90 0.26 17.44
C ILE A 65 33.11 0.88 18.59
N ALA A 66 33.77 1.61 19.49
CA ALA A 66 33.15 2.18 20.69
C ALA A 66 32.36 3.47 20.43
N ALA A 67 32.69 4.24 19.38
CA ALA A 67 32.11 5.56 19.16
C ALA A 67 31.73 5.81 17.68
N ALA A 68 30.54 6.39 17.47
CA ALA A 68 30.04 6.73 16.14
C ALA A 68 30.94 7.73 15.37
N SER A 69 31.65 8.61 16.09
CA SER A 69 32.61 9.53 15.47
C SER A 69 33.86 8.81 14.93
N VAL A 70 34.22 7.66 15.50
CA VAL A 70 35.29 6.81 14.98
C VAL A 70 34.79 6.07 13.74
N GLU A 71 33.58 5.53 13.80
CA GLU A 71 32.94 4.86 12.66
C GLU A 71 32.85 5.78 11.43
N GLU A 72 32.39 7.02 11.58
CA GLU A 72 32.34 8.00 10.48
C GLU A 72 33.73 8.31 9.88
N ARG A 73 34.78 8.38 10.72
CA ARG A 73 36.16 8.60 10.24
C ARG A 73 36.69 7.41 9.44
N ILE A 74 36.41 6.20 9.90
CA ILE A 74 36.80 4.96 9.19
C ILE A 74 36.04 4.88 7.87
N VAL A 75 34.74 5.18 7.85
CA VAL A 75 33.96 5.16 6.61
C VAL A 75 34.48 6.18 5.61
N ALA A 76 34.91 7.37 6.06
CA ALA A 76 35.49 8.39 5.18
C ALA A 76 36.84 7.99 4.56
N SER A 77 37.57 7.04 5.14
CA SER A 77 38.84 6.53 4.60
C SER A 77 38.67 5.31 3.69
N LEU A 78 37.48 4.71 3.64
CA LEU A 78 37.22 3.55 2.79
C LEU A 78 37.10 3.94 1.31
N PRO A 79 37.49 3.02 0.39
CA PRO A 79 37.28 3.20 -1.04
C PRO A 79 35.82 3.44 -1.43
N ASP A 80 35.61 4.09 -2.58
CA ASP A 80 34.29 4.40 -3.13
C ASP A 80 33.36 3.19 -3.30
N GLU A 81 33.93 1.98 -3.42
CA GLU A 81 33.19 0.71 -3.51
C GLU A 81 32.33 0.43 -2.25
N TYR A 82 32.71 0.99 -1.10
CA TYR A 82 32.01 0.81 0.18
C TYR A 82 31.00 1.91 0.53
N LYS A 83 30.67 2.80 -0.43
CA LYS A 83 29.68 3.88 -0.22
C LYS A 83 28.31 3.39 0.26
N PHE A 84 27.95 2.14 -0.05
CA PHE A 84 26.69 1.54 0.40
C PHE A 84 26.57 1.47 1.94
N VAL A 85 27.70 1.45 2.66
CA VAL A 85 27.73 1.39 4.13
C VAL A 85 27.09 2.63 4.76
N HIS A 86 27.17 3.80 4.12
CA HIS A 86 26.48 5.01 4.58
C HIS A 86 24.96 4.88 4.63
N ALA A 87 24.38 4.00 3.82
CA ALA A 87 22.94 3.78 3.78
C ALA A 87 22.45 2.79 4.86
N LEU A 88 23.35 2.04 5.49
CA LEU A 88 23.00 1.05 6.49
C LEU A 88 22.85 1.69 7.88
N PRO A 89 21.77 1.37 8.62
CA PRO A 89 21.61 1.81 10.00
C PRO A 89 22.06 0.73 11.00
N GLY A 90 22.40 1.14 12.22
CA GLY A 90 22.55 0.26 13.37
C GLY A 90 23.76 -0.68 13.32
N SER A 91 23.65 -1.84 13.99
CA SER A 91 24.76 -2.80 14.12
C SER A 91 25.16 -3.45 12.80
N ALA A 92 24.23 -3.56 11.84
CA ALA A 92 24.56 -4.05 10.51
C ALA A 92 25.56 -3.13 9.78
N ARG A 93 25.48 -1.81 10.03
CA ARG A 93 26.47 -0.84 9.52
C ARG A 93 27.84 -1.11 10.10
N THR A 94 27.91 -1.15 11.43
CA THR A 94 29.18 -1.27 12.17
C THR A 94 29.89 -2.59 11.83
N GLN A 95 29.15 -3.70 11.66
CA GLN A 95 29.70 -4.96 11.16
C GLN A 95 30.30 -4.83 9.75
N GLN A 96 29.61 -4.15 8.82
CA GLN A 96 30.13 -3.94 7.46
C GLN A 96 31.34 -3.01 7.44
N VAL A 97 31.40 -2.00 8.33
CA VAL A 97 32.59 -1.15 8.50
C VAL A 97 33.78 -1.98 8.94
N ILE A 98 33.64 -2.81 9.98
CA ILE A 98 34.73 -3.65 10.49
C ILE A 98 35.18 -4.65 9.40
N LEU A 99 34.25 -5.27 8.68
CA LEU A 99 34.57 -6.17 7.55
C LEU A 99 35.32 -5.45 6.42
N ALA A 100 34.91 -4.23 6.07
CA ALA A 100 35.59 -3.45 5.05
C ALA A 100 37.02 -3.08 5.49
N THR A 101 37.18 -2.64 6.74
CA THR A 101 38.49 -2.35 7.32
C THR A 101 39.40 -3.58 7.32
N LEU A 102 38.89 -4.76 7.68
CA LEU A 102 39.67 -6.01 7.65
C LEU A 102 40.14 -6.39 6.25
N ARG A 103 39.32 -6.12 5.23
CA ARG A 103 39.64 -6.44 3.82
C ARG A 103 40.61 -5.45 3.20
N GLU A 104 40.53 -4.18 3.59
CA GLU A 104 41.34 -3.10 3.01
C GLU A 104 42.54 -2.69 3.87
N ALA A 105 42.71 -3.27 5.06
CA ALA A 105 43.86 -2.97 5.89
C ALA A 105 45.18 -3.37 5.20
N THR A 106 46.01 -2.36 4.98
CA THR A 106 47.39 -2.44 4.50
C THR A 106 48.32 -1.64 5.43
N VAL A 107 49.61 -1.95 5.37
CA VAL A 107 50.69 -1.26 6.09
C VAL A 107 51.68 -0.69 5.08
N ASP A 108 52.26 0.47 5.36
CA ASP A 108 53.18 1.14 4.43
C ASP A 108 54.58 0.51 4.42
N ASP A 109 55.00 -0.08 5.55
CA ASP A 109 56.29 -0.73 5.72
C ASP A 109 56.14 -2.25 5.97
N ASN A 110 57.20 -3.00 5.66
CA ASN A 110 57.27 -4.43 5.98
C ASN A 110 57.32 -4.63 7.50
N LEU A 111 56.48 -5.51 8.02
CA LEU A 111 56.47 -5.87 9.44
C LEU A 111 57.27 -7.16 9.65
N TYR A 112 58.13 -7.20 10.66
CA TYR A 112 58.98 -8.34 11.01
C TYR A 112 58.69 -8.83 12.44
N LEU A 113 58.90 -10.12 12.71
CA LEU A 113 58.71 -10.82 13.99
C LEU A 113 60.06 -11.13 14.64
N GLY A 114 60.12 -11.11 15.97
CA GLY A 114 61.30 -11.47 16.79
C GLY A 114 62.40 -10.41 16.90
N ASP A 115 63.20 -10.50 17.97
CA ASP A 115 64.29 -9.54 18.27
C ASP A 115 65.65 -9.92 17.65
N GLU A 116 65.95 -11.21 17.47
CA GLU A 116 67.27 -11.70 17.02
C GLU A 116 67.28 -12.30 15.60
N ASN A 117 66.18 -12.90 15.15
CA ASN A 117 65.98 -13.43 13.79
C ASN A 117 64.69 -12.86 13.21
N LEU A 118 64.81 -11.74 12.48
CA LEU A 118 63.69 -11.02 11.88
C LEU A 118 63.00 -11.84 10.79
N GLU A 119 61.91 -12.54 11.13
CA GLU A 119 61.04 -13.23 10.17
C GLU A 119 60.00 -12.24 9.62
N LEU A 120 59.75 -12.23 8.31
CA LEU A 120 58.75 -11.32 7.73
C LEU A 120 57.32 -11.72 8.14
N ALA A 121 56.64 -10.83 8.87
CA ALA A 121 55.26 -10.98 9.33
C ALA A 121 54.25 -10.65 8.22
N PHE A 122 54.41 -9.47 7.61
CA PHE A 122 53.50 -8.92 6.61
C PHE A 122 54.28 -8.08 5.58
N HIS A 123 53.92 -8.24 4.31
CA HIS A 123 54.41 -7.42 3.21
C HIS A 123 53.73 -6.04 3.18
N ALA A 124 54.52 -5.01 2.91
CA ALA A 124 54.06 -3.64 2.69
C ALA A 124 53.09 -3.56 1.50
N HIS A 125 52.10 -2.68 1.62
CA HIS A 125 51.07 -2.35 0.61
C HIS A 125 50.19 -3.52 0.14
N GLU A 126 50.34 -4.71 0.73
CA GLU A 126 49.49 -5.86 0.49
C GLU A 126 48.42 -6.00 1.58
N LYS A 127 47.29 -6.63 1.23
CA LYS A 127 46.18 -6.86 2.17
C LYS A 127 46.61 -7.80 3.28
N LEU A 128 46.42 -7.41 4.54
CA LEU A 128 46.92 -8.16 5.70
C LEU A 128 46.14 -9.44 5.99
N PHE A 129 44.82 -9.42 5.82
CA PHE A 129 43.97 -10.55 6.20
C PHE A 129 44.25 -11.84 5.38
N PRO A 130 44.45 -11.78 4.04
CA PRO A 130 44.88 -12.94 3.26
C PRO A 130 46.26 -13.48 3.67
N GLN A 131 47.21 -12.60 4.01
CA GLN A 131 48.55 -13.00 4.47
C GLN A 131 48.49 -13.72 5.83
N LEU A 132 47.58 -13.31 6.71
CA LEU A 132 47.31 -13.99 7.97
C LEU A 132 46.71 -15.40 7.72
N GLN A 133 45.74 -15.50 6.80
CA GLN A 133 45.10 -16.77 6.44
C GLN A 133 46.06 -17.78 5.78
N ALA A 134 47.15 -17.32 5.18
CA ALA A 134 48.18 -18.20 4.60
C ALA A 134 48.98 -18.96 5.67
N HIS A 135 49.12 -18.40 6.87
CA HIS A 135 49.93 -18.98 7.95
C HIS A 135 49.09 -19.58 9.08
N LEU A 136 47.86 -19.10 9.26
CA LEU A 136 46.95 -19.49 10.33
C LEU A 136 45.60 -19.94 9.76
N LYS A 137 45.03 -20.98 10.37
CA LYS A 137 43.64 -21.36 10.10
C LYS A 137 42.73 -20.40 10.86
N VAL A 138 42.24 -19.39 10.14
CA VAL A 138 41.41 -18.32 10.68
C VAL A 138 39.97 -18.43 10.20
N SER A 139 39.02 -18.47 11.13
CA SER A 139 37.58 -18.33 10.86
C SER A 139 37.09 -16.96 11.35
N LEU A 140 36.18 -16.36 10.58
CA LEU A 140 35.59 -15.06 10.89
C LEU A 140 34.08 -15.23 11.04
N PHE A 141 33.51 -14.76 12.15
CA PHE A 141 32.07 -14.75 12.36
C PHE A 141 31.62 -13.51 13.14
N PRO A 142 30.45 -12.94 12.78
CA PRO A 142 29.87 -11.84 13.53
C PRO A 142 29.32 -12.33 14.87
N LEU A 143 29.46 -11.50 15.90
CA LEU A 143 28.87 -11.71 17.22
C LEU A 143 27.54 -10.98 17.33
N HIS A 144 26.61 -11.57 18.08
CA HIS A 144 25.36 -10.91 18.41
C HIS A 144 25.59 -9.83 19.46
N ASN A 145 25.18 -8.60 19.15
CA ASN A 145 24.95 -7.59 20.17
C ASN A 145 23.70 -7.98 20.97
N GLU A 146 23.92 -8.44 22.21
CA GLU A 146 22.86 -8.90 23.11
C GLU A 146 21.83 -7.81 23.41
N ASP A 147 22.26 -6.56 23.61
CA ASP A 147 21.34 -5.45 23.90
C ASP A 147 20.43 -5.14 22.71
N ALA A 148 20.98 -5.12 21.50
CA ALA A 148 20.19 -4.90 20.28
C ALA A 148 19.27 -6.10 20.00
N ARG A 149 19.71 -7.33 20.27
CA ARG A 149 18.89 -8.54 20.13
C ARG A 149 17.69 -8.50 21.07
N HIS A 150 17.90 -8.17 22.35
CA HIS A 150 16.82 -8.07 23.32
C HIS A 150 15.80 -7.00 22.93
N ARG A 151 16.25 -5.83 22.46
CA ARG A 151 15.36 -4.78 21.95
C ARG A 151 14.56 -5.24 20.72
N LEU A 152 15.18 -5.96 19.80
CA LEU A 152 14.50 -6.51 18.62
C LEU A 152 13.42 -7.52 19.02
N ILE A 153 13.74 -8.45 19.92
CA ILE A 153 12.80 -9.46 20.43
C ILE A 153 11.63 -8.81 21.15
N GLN A 154 11.89 -7.82 22.02
CA GLN A 154 10.83 -7.07 22.70
C GLN A 154 9.89 -6.37 21.71
N LYS A 155 10.45 -5.70 20.69
CA LYS A 155 9.64 -5.08 19.63
C LYS A 155 8.82 -6.11 18.86
N TRP A 156 9.41 -7.26 18.53
CA TRP A 156 8.72 -8.34 17.83
C TRP A 156 7.52 -8.89 18.63
N HIS A 157 7.68 -9.08 19.94
CA HIS A 157 6.58 -9.54 20.79
C HIS A 157 5.50 -8.48 21.02
N ALA A 158 5.87 -7.19 20.96
CA ALA A 158 4.92 -6.09 21.11
C ALA A 158 4.10 -5.83 19.84
N THR A 159 4.58 -6.23 18.66
CA THR A 159 3.88 -6.02 17.40
C THR A 159 2.72 -7.02 17.21
N PRO A 160 1.59 -6.59 16.62
CA PRO A 160 0.49 -7.50 16.23
C PRO A 160 0.98 -8.66 15.37
N LEU A 161 0.27 -9.79 15.39
CA LEU A 161 0.66 -11.08 14.78
C LEU A 161 1.13 -10.98 13.30
N TYR A 162 0.67 -9.98 12.56
CA TYR A 162 0.95 -9.78 11.13
C TYR A 162 1.87 -8.57 10.83
N ALA A 163 2.26 -7.81 11.85
CA ALA A 163 3.14 -6.65 11.73
C ALA A 163 4.58 -7.04 12.05
N ILE A 164 5.41 -7.15 11.02
CA ILE A 164 6.84 -7.45 11.16
C ILE A 164 7.63 -6.14 11.32
N PRO A 165 8.51 -5.99 12.32
CA PRO A 165 9.29 -4.77 12.54
C PRO A 165 10.48 -4.65 11.57
N PHE A 166 10.20 -4.36 10.29
CA PHE A 166 11.19 -4.37 9.20
C PHE A 166 12.42 -3.49 9.45
N GLU A 167 12.24 -2.27 9.96
CA GLU A 167 13.36 -1.35 10.21
C GLU A 167 14.34 -1.88 11.25
N SER A 168 13.83 -2.57 12.28
CA SER A 168 14.67 -3.13 13.35
C SER A 168 15.41 -4.39 12.88
N ILE A 169 14.78 -5.19 12.01
CA ILE A 169 15.42 -6.34 11.35
C ILE A 169 16.50 -5.85 10.39
N HIS A 170 16.21 -4.81 9.60
CA HIS A 170 17.16 -4.20 8.66
C HIS A 170 18.39 -3.63 9.37
N ALA A 171 18.19 -2.91 10.48
CA ALA A 171 19.30 -2.35 11.26
C ALA A 171 20.17 -3.42 11.95
N TYR A 172 19.62 -4.61 12.19
CA TYR A 172 20.33 -5.68 12.91
C TYR A 172 21.01 -6.68 11.96
N PHE A 173 20.28 -7.17 10.97
CA PHE A 173 20.71 -8.24 10.05
C PHE A 173 21.13 -7.73 8.66
N GLY A 174 20.87 -6.46 8.35
CA GLY A 174 21.18 -5.87 7.05
C GLY A 174 20.12 -6.11 5.97
N PRO A 175 20.42 -5.69 4.72
CA PRO A 175 19.44 -5.58 3.65
C PRO A 175 18.91 -6.92 3.16
N GLU A 176 19.78 -7.92 2.95
CA GLU A 176 19.41 -9.20 2.35
C GLU A 176 18.35 -9.94 3.17
N LEU A 177 18.61 -10.15 4.47
CA LEU A 177 17.66 -10.79 5.38
C LEU A 177 16.40 -9.95 5.57
N SER A 178 16.54 -8.62 5.67
CA SER A 178 15.36 -7.74 5.77
C SER A 178 14.45 -7.85 4.55
N MET A 179 15.01 -8.01 3.35
CA MET A 179 14.27 -8.16 2.11
C MET A 179 13.47 -9.47 2.09
N TYR A 180 14.03 -10.55 2.61
CA TYR A 180 13.30 -11.80 2.79
C TYR A 180 12.05 -11.60 3.67
N PHE A 181 12.17 -10.92 4.81
CA PHE A 181 11.01 -10.64 5.66
C PHE A 181 10.00 -9.70 5.01
N VAL A 182 10.47 -8.70 4.25
CA VAL A 182 9.60 -7.82 3.45
C VAL A 182 8.82 -8.65 2.41
N TRP A 183 9.50 -9.55 1.71
CA TRP A 183 8.88 -10.45 0.74
C TRP A 183 7.90 -11.42 1.39
N LEU A 184 8.23 -11.99 2.56
CA LEU A 184 7.33 -12.84 3.33
C LEU A 184 6.06 -12.08 3.74
N GLY A 185 6.21 -10.85 4.21
CA GLY A 185 5.09 -9.96 4.53
C GLY A 185 4.24 -9.67 3.30
N MET A 186 4.86 -9.26 2.19
CA MET A 186 4.17 -9.00 0.92
C MET A 186 3.41 -10.24 0.41
N THR A 187 4.03 -11.41 0.45
CA THR A 187 3.44 -12.67 -0.01
C THR A 187 2.27 -13.08 0.87
N THR A 188 2.42 -12.99 2.20
CA THR A 188 1.32 -13.25 3.14
C THR A 188 0.13 -12.32 2.88
N ARG A 189 0.39 -11.04 2.64
CA ARG A 189 -0.66 -10.06 2.29
C ARG A 189 -1.35 -10.41 0.98
N LEU A 190 -0.59 -10.73 -0.06
CA LEU A 190 -1.16 -11.08 -1.37
C LEU A 190 -2.00 -12.37 -1.29
N CYS A 191 -1.49 -13.41 -0.62
CA CYS A 191 -2.15 -14.71 -0.49
C CYS A 191 -3.38 -14.70 0.42
N VAL A 192 -3.52 -13.72 1.34
CA VAL A 192 -4.71 -13.61 2.21
C VAL A 192 -5.70 -12.62 1.63
N THR A 193 -5.25 -11.40 1.32
CA THR A 193 -6.15 -10.32 0.95
C THR A 193 -6.78 -10.56 -0.41
N LEU A 194 -6.01 -10.95 -1.43
CA LEU A 194 -6.54 -11.12 -2.78
C LEU A 194 -7.60 -12.25 -2.84
N PRO A 195 -7.37 -13.47 -2.29
CA PRO A 195 -8.39 -14.52 -2.29
C PRO A 195 -9.62 -14.17 -1.48
N LEU A 196 -9.51 -13.46 -0.35
CA LEU A 196 -10.68 -13.03 0.43
C LEU A 196 -11.51 -11.98 -0.33
N VAL A 197 -10.87 -11.01 -0.97
CA VAL A 197 -11.55 -10.01 -1.80
C VAL A 197 -12.27 -10.69 -2.96
N LEU A 198 -11.57 -11.55 -3.71
CA LEU A 198 -12.14 -12.28 -4.84
C LEU A 198 -13.24 -13.26 -4.41
N GLY A 199 -13.05 -13.96 -3.30
CA GLY A 199 -14.04 -14.87 -2.72
C GLY A 199 -15.32 -14.14 -2.34
N MET A 200 -15.22 -12.99 -1.68
CA MET A 200 -16.40 -12.17 -1.38
C MET A 200 -17.08 -11.64 -2.64
N CYS A 201 -16.33 -11.20 -3.65
CA CYS A 201 -16.88 -10.78 -4.94
C CYS A 201 -17.65 -11.92 -5.62
N LEU A 202 -17.11 -13.13 -5.59
CA LEU A 202 -17.75 -14.33 -6.12
C LEU A 202 -19.02 -14.69 -5.32
N CYS A 203 -18.96 -14.64 -3.98
CA CYS A 203 -20.15 -14.86 -3.14
C CYS A 203 -21.27 -13.88 -3.47
N VAL A 204 -20.93 -12.60 -3.68
CA VAL A 204 -21.90 -11.59 -4.09
C VAL A 204 -22.53 -11.92 -5.44
N LEU A 205 -21.67 -12.19 -6.42
CA LEU A 205 -22.12 -12.56 -7.75
C LEU A 205 -23.07 -13.76 -7.72
N LEU A 206 -22.71 -14.82 -6.98
CA LEU A 206 -23.50 -16.05 -6.87
C LEU A 206 -24.84 -15.82 -6.17
N TYR A 207 -24.91 -15.06 -5.08
CA TYR A 207 -26.20 -14.82 -4.44
C TYR A 207 -27.11 -13.94 -5.30
N VAL A 208 -26.57 -12.91 -5.98
CA VAL A 208 -27.36 -12.02 -6.83
C VAL A 208 -27.92 -12.82 -8.00
N LEU A 209 -27.07 -13.63 -8.67
CA LEU A 209 -27.50 -14.54 -9.73
C LEU A 209 -28.58 -15.51 -9.22
N GLY A 210 -28.39 -16.08 -8.02
CA GLY A 210 -29.37 -16.98 -7.39
C GLY A 210 -30.71 -16.29 -7.12
N LEU A 211 -30.71 -15.05 -6.64
CA LEU A 211 -31.94 -14.27 -6.39
C LEU A 211 -32.67 -13.90 -7.69
N GLU A 212 -31.94 -13.52 -8.73
CA GLU A 212 -32.56 -13.21 -10.02
C GLU A 212 -33.08 -14.46 -10.73
N LEU A 213 -32.35 -15.58 -10.68
CA LEU A 213 -32.84 -16.88 -11.16
C LEU A 213 -34.10 -17.31 -10.41
N PHE A 214 -34.13 -17.11 -9.10
CA PHE A 214 -35.32 -17.35 -8.30
C PHE A 214 -36.48 -16.45 -8.73
N TYR A 215 -36.21 -15.15 -8.93
CA TYR A 215 -37.21 -14.17 -9.39
C TYR A 215 -37.82 -14.54 -10.75
N ASP A 216 -36.99 -14.90 -11.73
CA ASP A 216 -37.48 -15.27 -13.07
C ASP A 216 -38.24 -16.60 -13.05
N ASN A 217 -37.82 -17.55 -12.22
CA ASN A 217 -38.53 -18.80 -12.07
C ASN A 217 -39.82 -18.67 -11.24
N ASN A 218 -40.00 -17.63 -10.41
CA ASN A 218 -41.17 -17.50 -9.52
C ASN A 218 -42.51 -17.67 -10.23
N ARG A 219 -42.62 -17.33 -11.52
CA ARG A 219 -43.83 -17.58 -12.32
C ARG A 219 -44.21 -19.05 -12.41
N VAL A 220 -43.22 -19.95 -12.49
CA VAL A 220 -43.42 -21.40 -12.54
C VAL A 220 -43.84 -21.96 -11.19
N TRP A 221 -43.23 -21.47 -10.11
CA TRP A 221 -43.49 -21.96 -8.75
C TRP A 221 -44.81 -21.41 -8.19
N PHE A 222 -45.20 -20.19 -8.59
CA PHE A 222 -46.38 -19.49 -8.10
C PHE A 222 -47.26 -18.95 -9.25
N PRO A 223 -47.84 -19.82 -10.10
CA PRO A 223 -48.63 -19.41 -11.26
C PRO A 223 -49.91 -18.65 -10.88
N MET A 224 -50.46 -18.93 -9.69
CA MET A 224 -51.63 -18.22 -9.13
C MET A 224 -51.41 -16.70 -9.14
N CYS A 225 -50.25 -16.23 -8.72
CA CYS A 225 -49.96 -14.79 -8.60
C CYS A 225 -49.64 -14.09 -9.93
N TYR A 226 -49.38 -14.85 -11.00
CA TYR A 226 -49.02 -14.30 -12.31
C TYR A 226 -50.15 -14.41 -13.34
N ASP A 227 -50.97 -15.46 -13.28
CA ASP A 227 -52.01 -15.73 -14.29
C ASP A 227 -53.45 -15.52 -13.76
N ARG A 228 -53.69 -15.44 -12.43
CA ARG A 228 -55.05 -15.33 -11.86
C ARG A 228 -55.11 -14.42 -10.64
N GLN A 229 -55.44 -13.16 -10.87
CA GLN A 229 -55.61 -12.18 -9.80
C GLN A 229 -57.00 -12.33 -9.17
N ASP A 230 -57.16 -13.31 -8.27
CA ASP A 230 -58.32 -13.36 -7.38
C ASP A 230 -58.16 -12.27 -6.29
N ASP A 231 -59.18 -11.42 -6.12
CA ASP A 231 -59.11 -10.16 -5.36
C ASP A 231 -58.70 -10.28 -3.87
N ASN A 232 -58.70 -11.49 -3.29
CA ASN A 232 -58.48 -11.68 -1.85
C ASN A 232 -57.03 -11.94 -1.40
N ASP A 233 -56.08 -12.26 -2.31
CA ASP A 233 -54.68 -12.58 -1.95
C ASP A 233 -53.65 -11.55 -2.48
N THR A 234 -54.09 -10.30 -2.69
CA THR A 234 -53.26 -9.22 -3.26
C THR A 234 -51.96 -8.96 -2.46
N ALA A 235 -51.98 -9.13 -1.14
CA ALA A 235 -50.80 -8.91 -0.30
C ALA A 235 -49.73 -10.00 -0.45
N MET A 236 -50.13 -11.28 -0.49
CA MET A 236 -49.22 -12.41 -0.67
C MET A 236 -48.58 -12.37 -2.06
N CYS A 237 -49.39 -12.14 -3.09
CA CYS A 237 -48.87 -12.01 -4.45
C CYS A 237 -47.99 -10.77 -4.62
N GLY A 238 -48.33 -9.64 -3.99
CA GLY A 238 -47.47 -8.46 -3.94
C GLY A 238 -46.08 -8.76 -3.34
N LEU A 239 -46.03 -9.53 -2.25
CA LEU A 239 -44.78 -9.94 -1.61
C LEU A 239 -43.97 -10.90 -2.50
N ILE A 240 -44.60 -11.84 -3.21
CA ILE A 240 -43.91 -12.77 -4.10
C ILE A 240 -43.34 -12.05 -5.33
N LEU A 241 -44.08 -11.10 -5.89
CA LEU A 241 -43.64 -10.33 -7.07
C LEU A 241 -42.57 -9.28 -6.73
N GLN A 242 -42.67 -8.57 -5.60
CA GLN A 242 -41.74 -7.49 -5.26
C GLN A 242 -40.64 -7.91 -4.28
N GLY A 243 -40.87 -8.99 -3.51
CA GLY A 243 -39.99 -9.47 -2.44
C GLY A 243 -38.55 -9.69 -2.87
N PRO A 244 -38.26 -10.40 -3.99
CA PRO A 244 -36.88 -10.60 -4.43
C PRO A 244 -36.13 -9.30 -4.74
N SER A 245 -36.81 -8.30 -5.32
CA SER A 245 -36.21 -7.00 -5.62
C SER A 245 -35.93 -6.20 -4.34
N VAL A 246 -36.86 -6.19 -3.38
CA VAL A 246 -36.68 -5.55 -2.07
C VAL A 246 -35.57 -6.24 -1.26
N LEU A 247 -35.58 -7.58 -1.25
CA LEU A 247 -34.55 -8.38 -0.58
C LEU A 247 -33.16 -8.10 -1.17
N ASN A 248 -33.04 -8.04 -2.50
CA ASN A 248 -31.79 -7.70 -3.15
C ASN A 248 -31.31 -6.30 -2.74
N ALA A 249 -32.19 -5.29 -2.71
CA ALA A 249 -31.84 -3.94 -2.27
C ALA A 249 -31.33 -3.91 -0.81
N ILE A 250 -31.99 -4.63 0.10
CA ILE A 250 -31.55 -4.75 1.51
C ILE A 250 -30.20 -5.46 1.59
N LEU A 251 -30.02 -6.56 0.85
CA LEU A 251 -28.79 -7.33 0.87
C LEU A 251 -27.61 -6.54 0.32
N ILE A 252 -27.79 -5.73 -0.72
CA ILE A 252 -26.73 -4.85 -1.27
C ILE A 252 -26.17 -3.94 -0.17
N GLU A 253 -27.02 -3.29 0.61
CA GLU A 253 -26.61 -2.40 1.72
C GLU A 253 -25.92 -3.16 2.85
N VAL A 254 -26.48 -4.29 3.28
CA VAL A 254 -25.89 -5.13 4.33
C VAL A 254 -24.52 -5.64 3.90
N MET A 255 -24.38 -6.08 2.65
CA MET A 255 -23.13 -6.59 2.09
C MET A 255 -22.07 -5.49 1.94
N ASP A 256 -22.43 -4.27 1.54
CA ASP A 256 -21.48 -3.13 1.51
C ASP A 256 -20.93 -2.82 2.91
N LEU A 257 -21.78 -2.86 3.94
CA LEU A 257 -21.38 -2.65 5.33
C LEU A 257 -20.46 -3.76 5.86
N LEU A 258 -20.80 -5.03 5.61
CA LEU A 258 -19.97 -6.16 6.02
C LEU A 258 -18.61 -6.13 5.33
N TYR A 259 -18.59 -5.87 4.03
CA TYR A 259 -17.37 -5.79 3.26
C TYR A 259 -16.50 -4.60 3.66
N LEU A 260 -17.10 -3.46 3.99
CA LEU A 260 -16.37 -2.31 4.52
C LEU A 260 -15.64 -2.65 5.82
N ARG A 261 -16.26 -3.41 6.73
CA ARG A 261 -15.61 -3.87 7.96
C ARG A 261 -14.44 -4.80 7.65
N LEU A 262 -14.64 -5.76 6.74
CA LEU A 262 -13.59 -6.68 6.30
C LEU A 262 -12.41 -5.95 5.63
N ALA A 263 -12.69 -5.05 4.68
CA ALA A 263 -11.68 -4.30 3.94
C ALA A 263 -10.84 -3.41 4.86
N ARG A 264 -11.47 -2.75 5.86
CA ARG A 264 -10.74 -1.99 6.88
C ARG A 264 -9.85 -2.91 7.72
N TRP A 265 -10.39 -4.03 8.19
CA TRP A 265 -9.62 -5.00 8.97
C TRP A 265 -8.39 -5.50 8.18
N LEU A 266 -8.58 -5.92 6.93
CA LEU A 266 -7.49 -6.34 6.03
C LEU A 266 -6.44 -5.22 5.83
N THR A 267 -6.88 -4.00 5.55
CA THR A 267 -5.96 -2.87 5.30
C THR A 267 -5.18 -2.47 6.56
N THR A 268 -5.80 -2.54 7.74
CA THR A 268 -5.11 -2.31 9.02
C THR A 268 -4.11 -3.42 9.34
N MET A 269 -4.45 -4.67 9.02
CA MET A 269 -3.54 -5.82 9.16
C MET A 269 -2.33 -5.70 8.24
N GLU A 270 -2.51 -5.14 7.04
CA GLU A 270 -1.43 -4.92 6.06
C GLU A 270 -0.43 -3.84 6.49
N ASN A 271 -0.69 -3.07 7.54
CA ASN A 271 0.25 -2.11 8.16
C ASN A 271 1.04 -1.26 7.13
N TYR A 272 0.31 -0.42 6.38
CA TYR A 272 0.91 0.53 5.45
C TYR A 272 1.70 1.62 6.17
N ARG A 273 2.77 2.11 5.53
CA ARG A 273 3.68 3.10 6.12
C ARG A 273 3.04 4.48 6.23
N THR A 274 2.24 4.87 5.24
CA THR A 274 1.61 6.18 5.17
C THR A 274 0.08 6.09 5.19
N VAL A 275 -0.58 7.11 5.74
CA VAL A 275 -2.05 7.22 5.73
C VAL A 275 -2.60 7.26 4.31
N ALA A 276 -1.90 7.93 3.39
CA ALA A 276 -2.29 7.98 1.98
C ALA A 276 -2.25 6.59 1.31
N GLU A 277 -1.22 5.78 1.57
CA GLU A 277 -1.15 4.41 1.06
C GLU A 277 -2.25 3.53 1.66
N HIS A 278 -2.50 3.66 2.97
CA HIS A 278 -3.60 2.96 3.64
C HIS A 278 -4.94 3.26 2.96
N ASP A 279 -5.28 4.54 2.79
CA ASP A 279 -6.56 4.96 2.21
C ASP A 279 -6.69 4.53 0.74
N ASN A 280 -5.61 4.66 -0.04
CA ASN A 280 -5.57 4.20 -1.44
C ASN A 280 -5.83 2.69 -1.58
N HIS A 281 -5.24 1.89 -0.70
CA HIS A 281 -5.40 0.44 -0.74
C HIS A 281 -6.76 -0.01 -0.18
N LEU A 282 -7.34 0.75 0.75
CA LEU A 282 -8.71 0.53 1.18
C LEU A 282 -9.70 0.75 0.02
N ILE A 283 -9.50 1.80 -0.78
CA ILE A 283 -10.30 2.08 -1.98
C ILE A 283 -10.18 0.96 -3.01
N ILE A 284 -8.96 0.51 -3.32
CA ILE A 284 -8.71 -0.57 -4.31
C ILE A 284 -9.39 -1.88 -3.91
N LYS A 285 -9.49 -2.18 -2.61
CA LYS A 285 -10.18 -3.38 -2.13
C LYS A 285 -11.69 -3.21 -2.17
N ARG A 286 -12.22 -2.05 -1.77
CA ARG A 286 -13.66 -1.78 -1.68
C ARG A 286 -14.34 -1.63 -3.04
N MET A 287 -13.69 -0.96 -3.99
CA MET A 287 -14.36 -0.57 -5.22
C MET A 287 -14.77 -1.76 -6.13
N PRO A 288 -13.93 -2.79 -6.36
CA PRO A 288 -14.33 -3.96 -7.17
C PRO A 288 -15.54 -4.69 -6.58
N PHE A 289 -15.57 -4.87 -5.26
CA PHE A 289 -16.70 -5.47 -4.57
C PHE A 289 -17.97 -4.65 -4.78
N HIS A 290 -17.89 -3.35 -4.53
CA HIS A 290 -19.03 -2.44 -4.68
C HIS A 290 -19.56 -2.43 -6.12
N PHE A 291 -18.64 -2.39 -7.09
CA PHE A 291 -18.97 -2.43 -8.51
C PHE A 291 -19.72 -3.71 -8.89
N ILE A 292 -19.26 -4.88 -8.44
CA ILE A 292 -19.92 -6.16 -8.68
C ILE A 292 -21.28 -6.21 -7.98
N ASN A 293 -21.36 -5.76 -6.72
CA ASN A 293 -22.59 -5.77 -5.93
C ASN A 293 -23.73 -5.00 -6.60
N ILE A 294 -23.42 -3.84 -7.18
CA ILE A 294 -24.40 -3.01 -7.88
C ILE A 294 -24.70 -3.54 -9.30
N ASN A 295 -23.68 -3.99 -10.04
CA ASN A 295 -23.83 -4.34 -11.46
C ASN A 295 -24.23 -5.79 -11.71
N ALA A 296 -24.06 -6.72 -10.76
CA ALA A 296 -24.35 -8.14 -10.97
C ALA A 296 -25.80 -8.37 -11.44
N SER A 297 -26.76 -7.68 -10.84
CA SER A 297 -28.18 -7.78 -11.22
C SER A 297 -28.46 -7.22 -12.62
N LEU A 298 -27.79 -6.13 -13.00
CA LEU A 298 -27.92 -5.53 -14.32
C LEU A 298 -27.27 -6.39 -15.41
N LEU A 299 -26.09 -6.96 -15.13
CA LEU A 299 -25.41 -7.89 -16.03
C LEU A 299 -26.19 -9.19 -16.20
N TYR A 300 -26.85 -9.69 -15.16
CA TYR A 300 -27.77 -10.81 -15.27
C TYR A 300 -28.92 -10.50 -16.25
N LEU A 301 -29.57 -9.35 -16.08
CA LEU A 301 -30.66 -8.95 -16.98
C LEU A 301 -30.20 -8.76 -18.42
N ALA A 302 -28.98 -8.23 -18.62
CA ALA A 302 -28.41 -7.98 -19.93
C ALA A 302 -28.01 -9.26 -20.67
N PHE A 303 -27.36 -10.21 -19.99
CA PHE A 303 -26.71 -11.34 -20.65
C PHE A 303 -27.38 -12.69 -20.41
N VAL A 304 -28.04 -12.88 -19.27
CA VAL A 304 -28.67 -14.16 -18.90
C VAL A 304 -30.17 -14.13 -19.19
N ALA A 305 -30.92 -13.20 -18.60
CA ALA A 305 -32.36 -13.07 -18.85
C ALA A 305 -32.67 -12.42 -20.21
N GLN A 306 -31.72 -11.65 -20.75
CA GLN A 306 -31.81 -10.93 -22.01
C GLN A 306 -33.02 -9.97 -22.12
N ASP A 307 -33.52 -9.45 -21.00
CA ASP A 307 -34.69 -8.54 -20.95
C ASP A 307 -34.25 -7.07 -20.93
N MET A 308 -34.19 -6.48 -22.13
CA MET A 308 -33.79 -5.08 -22.34
C MET A 308 -34.74 -4.08 -21.65
N GLU A 309 -36.03 -4.41 -21.55
CA GLU A 309 -36.99 -3.49 -20.93
C GLU A 309 -36.82 -3.42 -19.42
N ARG A 310 -36.67 -4.59 -18.77
CA ARG A 310 -36.37 -4.66 -17.33
C ARG A 310 -35.04 -3.97 -17.03
N LEU A 311 -34.02 -4.21 -17.85
CA LEU A 311 -32.72 -3.57 -17.71
C LEU A 311 -32.85 -2.04 -17.78
N ARG A 312 -33.53 -1.51 -18.79
CA ARG A 312 -33.77 -0.07 -18.97
C ARG A 312 -34.58 0.54 -17.81
N ARG A 313 -35.63 -0.15 -17.34
CA ARG A 313 -36.43 0.28 -16.17
C ARG A 313 -35.58 0.34 -14.90
N ARG A 314 -34.73 -0.67 -14.64
CA ARG A 314 -33.83 -0.66 -13.49
C ARG A 314 -32.78 0.46 -13.57
N LEU A 315 -32.17 0.66 -14.73
CA LEU A 315 -31.24 1.77 -14.95
C LEU A 315 -31.91 3.13 -14.73
N TRP A 316 -33.14 3.32 -15.21
CA TRP A 316 -33.92 4.53 -14.95
C TRP A 316 -34.12 4.78 -13.44
N ILE A 317 -34.53 3.74 -12.70
CA ILE A 317 -34.74 3.84 -11.24
C ILE A 317 -33.42 4.17 -10.53
N LEU A 318 -32.31 3.57 -10.93
CA LEU A 318 -31.01 3.80 -10.30
C LEU A 318 -30.43 5.19 -10.64
N MET A 319 -30.49 5.60 -11.90
CA MET A 319 -29.87 6.86 -12.36
C MET A 319 -30.71 8.10 -12.07
N VAL A 320 -32.03 7.97 -12.09
CA VAL A 320 -32.95 9.11 -11.90
C VAL A 320 -33.63 9.00 -10.55
N GLY A 321 -34.22 7.84 -10.25
CA GLY A 321 -34.99 7.63 -9.01
C GLY A 321 -34.16 7.76 -7.74
N MET A 322 -33.11 6.95 -7.60
CA MET A 322 -32.25 6.95 -6.41
C MET A 322 -31.49 8.26 -6.27
N GLN A 323 -31.01 8.82 -7.38
CA GLN A 323 -30.32 10.09 -7.37
C GLN A 323 -31.19 11.25 -6.87
N CYS A 324 -32.47 11.28 -7.25
CA CYS A 324 -33.41 12.25 -6.68
C CYS A 324 -33.60 12.05 -5.17
N LEU A 325 -33.68 10.80 -4.70
CA LEU A 325 -33.83 10.50 -3.27
C LEU A 325 -32.59 10.91 -2.48
N ASP A 326 -31.40 10.69 -3.01
CA ASP A 326 -30.15 11.04 -2.32
C ASP A 326 -29.98 12.56 -2.24
N ASN A 327 -30.22 13.28 -3.33
CA ASN A 327 -30.31 14.76 -3.32
C ASN A 327 -31.32 15.29 -2.27
N ILE A 328 -32.49 14.65 -2.15
CA ILE A 328 -33.49 15.01 -1.12
C ILE A 328 -32.93 14.76 0.29
N LYS A 329 -32.31 13.61 0.54
CA LYS A 329 -31.71 13.30 1.84
C LYS A 329 -30.64 14.32 2.20
N GLU A 330 -29.76 14.68 1.27
CA GLU A 330 -28.69 15.63 1.52
C GLU A 330 -29.19 17.02 1.89
N VAL A 331 -30.18 17.53 1.16
CA VAL A 331 -30.76 18.85 1.42
C VAL A 331 -31.65 18.85 2.66
N ALA A 332 -32.45 17.80 2.89
CA ALA A 332 -33.44 17.76 3.96
C ALA A 332 -32.86 17.34 5.33
N MET A 333 -31.83 16.47 5.35
CA MET A 333 -31.29 15.90 6.59
C MET A 333 -30.81 16.95 7.61
N PRO A 334 -30.11 18.03 7.22
CA PRO A 334 -29.72 19.08 8.17
C PRO A 334 -30.92 19.75 8.83
N TYR A 335 -31.98 20.05 8.08
CA TYR A 335 -33.19 20.67 8.62
C TYR A 335 -33.97 19.71 9.52
N LEU A 336 -34.06 18.44 9.12
CA LEU A 336 -34.69 17.40 9.92
C LEU A 336 -33.97 17.20 11.26
N MET A 337 -32.64 17.21 11.25
CA MET A 337 -31.83 17.04 12.46
C MET A 337 -32.04 18.20 13.45
N VAL A 338 -32.13 19.44 12.97
CA VAL A 338 -32.45 20.61 13.81
C VAL A 338 -33.83 20.50 14.44
N TRP A 339 -34.82 20.13 13.63
CA TRP A 339 -36.19 19.94 14.09
C TRP A 339 -36.30 18.83 15.15
N MET A 340 -35.62 17.69 14.96
CA MET A 340 -35.62 16.58 15.92
C MET A 340 -34.98 16.92 17.27
N HIS A 341 -34.00 17.82 17.30
CA HIS A 341 -33.36 18.26 18.55
C HIS A 341 -34.18 19.33 19.30
N GLY A 342 -35.41 19.63 18.86
CA GLY A 342 -36.29 20.61 19.49
C GLY A 342 -35.80 22.05 19.34
N GLY A 343 -34.81 22.29 18.49
CA GLY A 343 -34.30 23.62 18.17
C GLY A 343 -35.21 24.29 17.15
N GLY A 344 -35.64 25.52 17.43
CA GLY A 344 -36.15 26.38 16.36
C GLY A 344 -35.04 26.64 15.35
N LEU A 345 -35.39 26.79 14.06
CA LEU A 345 -34.47 27.42 13.10
C LEU A 345 -34.13 28.80 13.68
N HIS A 346 -32.97 28.95 14.29
CA HIS A 346 -32.44 30.27 14.59
C HIS A 346 -32.09 30.87 13.23
N PRO A 347 -32.84 31.88 12.73
CA PRO A 347 -32.51 32.51 11.48
C PRO A 347 -31.14 33.15 11.70
N GLY A 348 -30.13 32.66 10.99
CA GLY A 348 -28.77 33.15 11.12
C GLY A 348 -28.78 34.67 11.08
N HIS A 349 -28.33 35.30 12.16
CA HIS A 349 -28.04 36.71 12.15
C HIS A 349 -26.83 36.91 11.23
N ALA A 350 -27.12 37.09 9.94
CA ALA A 350 -26.19 37.57 8.92
C ALA A 350 -25.91 39.06 9.12
N ASN A 351 -25.55 39.47 10.34
CA ASN A 351 -25.01 40.79 10.62
C ASN A 351 -23.53 40.62 10.93
N ASP A 352 -22.70 41.31 10.14
CA ASP A 352 -21.24 41.29 10.00
C ASP A 352 -20.40 41.62 11.25
N HIS A 353 -20.93 41.44 12.46
CA HIS A 353 -20.16 41.62 13.70
C HIS A 353 -19.68 40.27 14.21
N VAL A 354 -18.51 39.86 13.71
CA VAL A 354 -17.69 38.74 14.20
C VAL A 354 -17.70 38.72 15.73
N HIS A 355 -18.42 37.75 16.30
CA HIS A 355 -18.57 37.42 17.73
C HIS A 355 -17.89 38.42 18.70
N SER A 356 -18.59 39.52 18.97
CA SER A 356 -18.05 40.63 19.76
C SER A 356 -17.85 40.21 21.22
N THR A 357 -18.74 39.35 21.74
CA THR A 357 -18.71 38.88 23.12
C THR A 357 -18.05 37.49 23.25
N LYS A 358 -17.47 37.22 24.43
CA LYS A 358 -16.89 35.91 24.75
C LYS A 358 -17.96 34.80 24.78
N ALA A 359 -19.19 35.13 25.15
CA ALA A 359 -20.33 34.20 25.20
C ALA A 359 -20.72 33.73 23.79
N GLU A 360 -20.87 34.66 22.83
CA GLU A 360 -21.15 34.33 21.42
C GLU A 360 -20.08 33.43 20.80
N ARG A 361 -18.80 33.68 21.11
CA ARG A 361 -17.71 32.81 20.64
C ARG A 361 -17.82 31.39 21.20
N VAL A 362 -18.15 31.25 22.48
CA VAL A 362 -18.29 29.93 23.11
C VAL A 362 -19.49 29.19 22.53
N GLU A 363 -20.63 29.86 22.35
CA GLU A 363 -21.82 29.28 21.74
C GLU A 363 -21.54 28.78 20.31
N HIS A 364 -20.86 29.59 19.49
CA HIS A 364 -20.46 29.19 18.15
C HIS A 364 -19.53 27.97 18.13
N ILE A 365 -18.55 27.91 19.06
CA ILE A 365 -17.68 26.73 19.20
C ILE A 365 -18.47 25.49 19.61
N LEU A 366 -19.42 25.62 20.54
CA LEU A 366 -20.29 24.52 20.96
C LEU A 366 -21.17 24.03 19.82
N MET A 367 -21.70 24.95 19.01
CA MET A 367 -22.47 24.64 17.81
C MET A 367 -21.62 23.88 16.79
N GLN A 368 -20.41 24.35 16.48
CA GLN A 368 -19.49 23.66 15.57
C GLN A 368 -19.07 22.28 16.10
N LYS A 369 -18.94 22.12 17.42
CA LYS A 369 -18.64 20.83 18.04
C LYS A 369 -19.75 19.80 17.83
N GLN A 370 -21.02 20.23 17.74
CA GLN A 370 -22.17 19.36 17.50
C GLN A 370 -22.31 18.92 16.03
N GLN A 371 -21.65 19.61 15.09
CA GLN A 371 -21.66 19.22 13.68
C GLN A 371 -21.03 17.84 13.44
N SER A 372 -21.48 17.16 12.39
CA SER A 372 -20.95 15.85 11.98
C SER A 372 -19.53 15.97 11.43
N ARG A 373 -18.65 15.01 11.75
CA ARG A 373 -17.29 14.98 11.18
C ARG A 373 -17.31 14.47 9.74
N TYR A 374 -16.61 15.19 8.87
CA TYR A 374 -16.29 14.68 7.53
C TYR A 374 -15.26 13.55 7.65
N ALA A 375 -15.69 12.31 7.44
CA ALA A 375 -14.89 11.12 7.68
C ALA A 375 -13.84 10.91 6.56
N ASP A 376 -14.30 10.78 5.32
CA ASP A 376 -13.46 10.55 4.15
C ASP A 376 -14.16 11.08 2.88
N THR A 377 -13.38 11.27 1.82
CA THR A 377 -13.88 11.61 0.48
C THR A 377 -14.39 10.39 -0.28
N PHE A 378 -14.41 9.20 0.35
CA PHE A 378 -14.72 7.95 -0.34
C PHE A 378 -16.15 7.96 -0.87
N THR A 379 -17.09 8.35 -0.03
CA THR A 379 -18.52 8.31 -0.36
C THR A 379 -18.85 9.23 -1.51
N ASP A 380 -18.32 10.46 -1.48
CA ASP A 380 -18.57 11.46 -2.53
C ASP A 380 -17.96 11.03 -3.88
N PHE A 381 -16.71 10.52 -3.89
CA PHE A 381 -16.13 9.99 -5.13
C PHE A 381 -16.84 8.72 -5.63
N LYS A 382 -17.23 7.81 -4.72
CA LYS A 382 -17.91 6.55 -5.06
C LYS A 382 -19.20 6.82 -5.83
N GLU A 383 -19.99 7.80 -5.42
CA GLU A 383 -21.22 8.18 -6.10
C GLU A 383 -20.98 8.60 -7.56
N MET A 384 -20.00 9.48 -7.78
CA MET A 384 -19.58 9.89 -9.11
C MET A 384 -19.05 8.72 -9.95
N MET A 385 -18.32 7.77 -9.34
CA MET A 385 -17.84 6.57 -10.03
C MET A 385 -18.98 5.64 -10.47
N VAL A 386 -19.99 5.45 -9.62
CA VAL A 386 -21.16 4.60 -9.93
C VAL A 386 -21.95 5.20 -11.09
N GLN A 387 -22.18 6.52 -11.05
CA GLN A 387 -22.86 7.24 -12.12
C GLN A 387 -22.09 7.17 -13.44
N TYR A 388 -20.77 7.39 -13.41
CA TYR A 388 -19.90 7.19 -14.58
C TYR A 388 -19.97 5.76 -15.12
N GLY A 389 -20.02 4.77 -14.22
CA GLY A 389 -20.24 3.37 -14.57
C GLY A 389 -21.53 3.16 -15.35
N TYR A 390 -22.68 3.67 -14.87
CA TYR A 390 -23.95 3.50 -15.58
C TYR A 390 -23.95 4.13 -16.97
N VAL A 391 -23.40 5.34 -17.10
CA VAL A 391 -23.30 6.06 -18.37
C VAL A 391 -22.44 5.29 -19.38
N THR A 392 -21.32 4.72 -18.95
CA THR A 392 -20.34 4.09 -19.85
C THR A 392 -20.64 2.63 -20.14
N LEU A 393 -21.06 1.83 -19.14
CA LEU A 393 -21.33 0.40 -19.32
C LEU A 393 -22.59 0.14 -20.16
N TYR A 394 -23.63 0.96 -20.01
CA TYR A 394 -24.97 0.68 -20.57
C TYR A 394 -25.42 1.74 -21.59
N ALA A 395 -24.46 2.42 -22.24
CA ALA A 395 -24.76 3.46 -23.23
C ALA A 395 -25.76 3.03 -24.34
N PRO A 396 -25.72 1.80 -24.89
CA PRO A 396 -26.67 1.36 -25.92
C PRO A 396 -28.07 1.12 -25.37
N VAL A 397 -28.19 0.82 -24.08
CA VAL A 397 -29.46 0.52 -23.40
C VAL A 397 -30.21 1.80 -23.06
N PHE A 398 -29.49 2.83 -22.59
CA PHE A 398 -30.08 4.11 -22.20
C PHE A 398 -29.27 5.30 -22.73
N PRO A 399 -29.46 5.68 -24.01
CA PRO A 399 -28.68 6.77 -24.64
C PRO A 399 -28.85 8.15 -23.99
N LEU A 400 -29.95 8.39 -23.26
CA LEU A 400 -30.18 9.64 -22.54
C LEU A 400 -29.46 9.72 -21.18
N ALA A 401 -28.78 8.64 -20.75
CA ALA A 401 -28.02 8.57 -19.51
C ALA A 401 -27.06 9.78 -19.29
N PRO A 402 -26.27 10.25 -20.28
CA PRO A 402 -25.38 11.40 -20.08
C PRO A 402 -26.11 12.70 -19.76
N LEU A 403 -27.32 12.91 -20.29
CA LEU A 403 -28.11 14.10 -20.01
C LEU A 403 -28.56 14.12 -18.55
N PHE A 404 -29.11 13.01 -18.06
CA PHE A 404 -29.49 12.89 -16.64
C PHE A 404 -28.28 12.98 -15.73
N ALA A 405 -27.13 12.44 -16.15
CA ALA A 405 -25.91 12.57 -15.38
C ALA A 405 -25.45 14.03 -15.27
N LEU A 406 -25.51 14.81 -16.35
CA LEU A 406 -25.21 16.24 -16.33
C LEU A 406 -26.14 17.02 -15.40
N LEU A 407 -27.45 16.79 -15.49
CA LEU A 407 -28.45 17.42 -14.61
C LEU A 407 -28.15 17.11 -13.14
N ASN A 408 -27.87 15.84 -12.84
CA ASN A 408 -27.50 15.47 -11.48
C ASN A 408 -26.24 16.19 -11.02
N ASN A 409 -25.16 16.18 -11.81
CA ASN A 409 -23.88 16.78 -11.41
C ASN A 409 -23.98 18.27 -11.10
N VAL A 410 -24.90 18.99 -11.77
CA VAL A 410 -25.17 20.41 -11.47
C VAL A 410 -25.84 20.58 -10.12
N ILE A 411 -26.78 19.70 -9.76
CA ILE A 411 -27.46 19.70 -8.45
C ILE A 411 -26.47 19.25 -7.38
N GLU A 412 -25.77 18.14 -7.61
CA GLU A 412 -24.80 17.51 -6.72
C GLU A 412 -23.70 18.51 -6.31
N ALA A 413 -23.11 19.22 -7.29
CA ALA A 413 -22.07 20.21 -7.00
C ALA A 413 -22.55 21.33 -6.05
N ARG A 414 -23.86 21.60 -6.00
CA ARG A 414 -24.46 22.57 -5.10
C ARG A 414 -24.87 21.94 -3.77
N SER A 415 -25.44 20.73 -3.76
CA SER A 415 -25.82 20.01 -2.53
C SER A 415 -24.58 19.65 -1.71
N ASP A 416 -23.52 19.16 -2.34
CA ASP A 416 -22.24 18.82 -1.70
C ASP A 416 -21.59 20.04 -1.05
N LEU A 417 -21.55 21.16 -1.78
CA LEU A 417 -21.00 22.39 -1.23
C LEU A 417 -21.84 22.87 -0.05
N PHE A 418 -23.17 22.81 -0.18
CA PHE A 418 -24.10 23.17 0.90
C PHE A 418 -23.89 22.30 2.14
N LYS A 419 -23.74 20.98 1.97
CA LYS A 419 -23.43 19.99 3.03
C LYS A 419 -22.19 20.37 3.84
N LEU A 420 -21.15 20.91 3.18
CA LEU A 420 -19.90 21.31 3.82
C LEU A 420 -19.94 22.69 4.49
N VAL A 421 -20.69 23.66 3.96
CA VAL A 421 -20.71 25.05 4.47
C VAL A 421 -21.86 25.33 5.42
N ASN A 422 -22.91 24.51 5.41
CA ASN A 422 -24.08 24.70 6.24
C ASN A 422 -23.74 24.58 7.73
N VAL A 423 -24.30 25.47 8.56
CA VAL A 423 -24.01 25.52 10.00
C VAL A 423 -24.51 24.28 10.73
N TYR A 424 -25.54 23.61 10.21
CA TYR A 424 -26.03 22.32 10.70
C TYR A 424 -25.48 21.11 9.93
N GLY A 425 -24.53 21.33 9.01
CA GLY A 425 -23.91 20.31 8.20
C GLY A 425 -22.68 19.71 8.87
N MET A 426 -21.53 19.82 8.20
CA MET A 426 -20.29 19.17 8.59
C MET A 426 -19.29 20.12 9.25
N GLN A 427 -18.42 19.54 10.09
CA GLN A 427 -17.23 20.21 10.60
C GLN A 427 -16.25 20.47 9.45
N ARG A 428 -15.56 21.62 9.51
CA ARG A 428 -14.52 21.96 8.54
C ARG A 428 -13.42 20.88 8.53
N PRO A 429 -13.15 20.22 7.39
CA PRO A 429 -12.08 19.23 7.31
C PRO A 429 -10.70 19.88 7.32
N TYR A 430 -9.69 19.13 7.76
CA TYR A 430 -8.30 19.55 7.69
C TYR A 430 -7.81 19.53 6.24
N ALA A 431 -7.07 20.58 5.84
CA ALA A 431 -6.44 20.64 4.52
C ALA A 431 -5.34 19.56 4.40
N LYS A 432 -5.44 18.73 3.36
CA LYS A 432 -4.44 17.70 3.01
C LYS A 432 -3.77 18.07 1.68
N HIS A 433 -2.45 17.90 1.59
CA HIS A 433 -1.75 18.05 0.32
C HIS A 433 -1.95 16.82 -0.55
N VAL A 434 -2.34 17.00 -1.82
CA VAL A 434 -2.60 15.92 -2.77
C VAL A 434 -2.06 16.28 -4.16
N HIS A 435 -1.51 15.30 -4.88
CA HIS A 435 -0.97 15.48 -6.23
C HIS A 435 -1.98 15.17 -7.36
N GLY A 436 -3.26 14.96 -7.02
CA GLY A 436 -4.34 14.64 -7.96
C GLY A 436 -5.51 13.94 -7.27
N ILE A 437 -6.40 13.33 -8.05
CA ILE A 437 -7.51 12.51 -7.52
C ILE A 437 -7.02 11.17 -6.94
N GLY A 438 -5.75 10.80 -7.17
CA GLY A 438 -5.13 9.62 -6.61
C GLY A 438 -5.65 8.33 -7.24
N VAL A 439 -5.97 7.35 -6.42
CA VAL A 439 -6.32 6.00 -6.87
C VAL A 439 -7.60 5.92 -7.71
N TRP A 440 -8.47 6.93 -7.64
CA TRP A 440 -9.69 7.02 -8.42
C TRP A 440 -9.46 7.06 -9.93
N GLU A 441 -8.31 7.59 -10.38
CA GLU A 441 -7.91 7.54 -11.78
C GLU A 441 -7.77 6.10 -12.28
N ARG A 442 -7.13 5.24 -11.48
CA ARG A 442 -7.02 3.80 -11.77
C ARG A 442 -8.39 3.13 -11.78
N VAL A 443 -9.28 3.51 -10.86
CA VAL A 443 -10.66 2.99 -10.84
C VAL A 443 -11.41 3.36 -12.12
N LEU A 444 -11.36 4.62 -12.55
CA LEU A 444 -11.97 5.09 -13.80
C LEU A 444 -11.45 4.31 -15.01
N PHE A 445 -10.13 4.08 -15.05
CA PHE A 445 -9.51 3.27 -16.09
C PHE A 445 -10.09 1.84 -16.10
N MET A 446 -10.15 1.17 -14.95
CA MET A 446 -10.69 -0.19 -14.86
C MET A 446 -12.17 -0.26 -15.27
N ILE A 447 -13.01 0.67 -14.79
CA ILE A 447 -14.43 0.75 -15.19
C ILE A 447 -14.54 0.94 -16.70
N SER A 448 -13.71 1.80 -17.28
CA SER A 448 -13.76 2.07 -18.72
C SER A 448 -13.30 0.89 -19.59
N VAL A 449 -12.43 0.02 -19.09
CA VAL A 449 -12.08 -1.24 -19.77
C VAL A 449 -13.26 -2.22 -19.71
N VAL A 450 -13.87 -2.38 -18.53
CA VAL A 450 -15.08 -3.20 -18.37
C VAL A 450 -16.23 -2.68 -19.24
N ALA A 451 -16.38 -1.36 -19.37
CA ALA A 451 -17.37 -0.75 -20.24
C ALA A 451 -17.23 -1.21 -21.70
N VAL A 452 -16.00 -1.30 -22.24
CA VAL A 452 -15.78 -1.81 -23.60
C VAL A 452 -16.28 -3.25 -23.73
N LEU A 453 -15.96 -4.11 -22.76
CA LEU A 453 -16.42 -5.51 -22.74
C LEU A 453 -17.96 -5.60 -22.72
N VAL A 454 -18.60 -4.84 -21.84
CA VAL A 454 -20.07 -4.85 -21.70
C VAL A 454 -20.75 -4.31 -22.96
N ASN A 455 -20.26 -3.20 -23.54
CA ASN A 455 -20.83 -2.62 -24.75
C ASN A 455 -20.70 -3.55 -25.96
N CYS A 456 -19.53 -4.17 -26.15
CA CYS A 456 -19.32 -5.12 -27.24
C CYS A 456 -20.20 -6.37 -27.05
N GLY A 457 -20.34 -6.85 -25.80
CA GLY A 457 -21.27 -7.92 -25.47
C GLY A 457 -22.73 -7.57 -25.77
N LEU A 458 -23.20 -6.38 -25.35
CA LEU A 458 -24.55 -5.90 -25.62
C LEU A 458 -24.83 -5.81 -27.12
N LEU A 459 -23.88 -5.28 -27.90
CA LEU A 459 -23.97 -5.25 -29.36
C LEU A 459 -24.09 -6.67 -29.94
N GLY A 460 -23.28 -7.60 -29.45
CA GLY A 460 -23.26 -9.00 -29.89
C GLY A 460 -24.57 -9.75 -29.62
N VAL A 461 -25.21 -9.49 -28.48
CA VAL A 461 -26.47 -10.16 -28.09
C VAL A 461 -27.69 -9.51 -28.75
N TYR A 462 -27.76 -8.17 -28.79
CA TYR A 462 -29.01 -7.48 -29.14
C TYR A 462 -29.06 -6.93 -30.56
N GLU A 463 -27.94 -6.52 -31.14
CA GLU A 463 -27.91 -5.83 -32.44
C GLU A 463 -27.34 -6.71 -33.56
N LEU A 464 -26.26 -7.44 -33.30
CA LEU A 464 -25.59 -8.27 -34.31
C LEU A 464 -26.50 -9.34 -34.93
N PRO A 465 -27.40 -10.03 -34.20
CA PRO A 465 -28.36 -10.96 -34.80
C PRO A 465 -29.36 -10.28 -35.73
N LYS A 466 -29.65 -8.99 -35.52
CA LYS A 466 -30.54 -8.19 -36.39
C LYS A 466 -29.81 -7.72 -37.65
N LEU A 467 -28.55 -7.27 -37.52
CA LEU A 467 -27.76 -6.74 -38.64
C LEU A 467 -27.26 -7.84 -39.58
N ALA A 468 -26.86 -8.99 -39.04
CA ALA A 468 -26.25 -10.07 -39.82
C ALA A 468 -26.86 -11.43 -39.45
N PRO A 469 -28.13 -11.69 -39.83
CA PRO A 469 -28.86 -12.89 -39.43
C PRO A 469 -28.27 -14.18 -40.03
N THR A 470 -27.54 -14.08 -41.14
CA THR A 470 -26.97 -15.23 -41.86
C THR A 470 -25.64 -15.73 -41.30
N LEU A 471 -25.01 -14.99 -40.37
CA LEU A 471 -23.77 -15.42 -39.75
C LEU A 471 -24.02 -16.52 -38.71
N SER A 472 -23.12 -17.51 -38.64
CA SER A 472 -23.15 -18.47 -37.54
C SER A 472 -22.71 -17.83 -36.22
N ASP A 473 -23.10 -18.43 -35.11
CA ASP A 473 -22.84 -17.85 -33.77
C ASP A 473 -21.34 -17.76 -33.44
N VAL A 474 -20.53 -18.67 -33.99
CA VAL A 474 -19.06 -18.60 -33.88
C VAL A 474 -18.53 -17.36 -34.58
N HIS A 475 -18.98 -17.08 -35.81
CA HIS A 475 -18.57 -15.89 -36.54
C HIS A 475 -19.03 -14.61 -35.84
N LYS A 476 -20.24 -14.60 -35.27
CA LYS A 476 -20.74 -13.47 -34.45
C LYS A 476 -19.82 -13.22 -33.25
N CYS A 477 -19.43 -14.28 -32.52
CA CYS A 477 -18.50 -14.19 -31.40
C CYS A 477 -17.12 -13.63 -31.84
N CYS A 478 -16.58 -14.11 -32.96
CA CYS A 478 -15.32 -13.60 -33.51
C CYS A 478 -15.41 -12.09 -33.85
N VAL A 479 -16.53 -11.64 -34.42
CA VAL A 479 -16.76 -10.21 -34.72
C VAL A 479 -16.77 -9.38 -33.42
N VAL A 480 -17.44 -9.86 -32.38
CA VAL A 480 -17.50 -9.17 -31.08
C VAL A 480 -16.12 -9.05 -30.44
N VAL A 481 -15.35 -10.14 -30.39
CA VAL A 481 -13.99 -10.15 -29.82
C VAL A 481 -13.04 -9.26 -30.64
N LEU A 482 -13.14 -9.30 -31.97
CA LEU A 482 -12.34 -8.44 -32.84
C LEU A 482 -12.66 -6.95 -32.60
N LEU A 483 -13.95 -6.60 -32.54
CA LEU A 483 -14.39 -5.23 -32.26
C LEU A 483 -13.88 -4.76 -30.89
N GLU A 484 -13.98 -5.61 -29.88
CA GLU A 484 -13.50 -5.36 -28.52
C GLU A 484 -11.99 -5.06 -28.50
N HIS A 485 -11.16 -5.89 -29.14
CA HIS A 485 -9.71 -5.65 -29.25
C HIS A 485 -9.38 -4.38 -30.04
N VAL A 486 -10.13 -4.06 -31.10
CA VAL A 486 -9.95 -2.82 -31.86
C VAL A 486 -10.25 -1.59 -31.00
N VAL A 487 -11.35 -1.60 -30.25
CA VAL A 487 -11.72 -0.48 -29.36
C VAL A 487 -10.70 -0.32 -28.23
N LEU A 488 -10.24 -1.43 -27.63
CA LEU A 488 -9.17 -1.38 -26.62
C LEU A 488 -7.85 -0.85 -27.20
N LEU A 489 -7.48 -1.26 -28.41
CA LEU A 489 -6.28 -0.76 -29.08
C LEU A 489 -6.39 0.75 -29.32
N VAL A 490 -7.52 1.23 -29.83
CA VAL A 490 -7.77 2.68 -30.02
C VAL A 490 -7.65 3.42 -28.69
N LYS A 491 -8.23 2.89 -27.61
CA LYS A 491 -8.12 3.47 -26.27
C LYS A 491 -6.66 3.58 -25.82
N LEU A 492 -5.88 2.53 -25.99
CA LEU A 492 -4.45 2.52 -25.64
C LEU A 492 -3.66 3.52 -26.50
N CYS A 493 -3.92 3.59 -27.80
CA CYS A 493 -3.30 4.56 -28.70
C CYS A 493 -3.62 6.00 -28.30
N VAL A 494 -4.88 6.31 -27.96
CA VAL A 494 -5.28 7.63 -27.48
C VAL A 494 -4.57 7.97 -26.17
N SER A 495 -4.58 7.05 -25.21
CA SER A 495 -3.91 7.22 -23.92
C SER A 495 -2.41 7.43 -24.05
N TRP A 496 -1.76 6.75 -25.00
CA TRP A 496 -0.34 6.91 -25.28
C TRP A 496 -0.02 8.23 -26.00
N SER A 497 -0.94 8.69 -26.86
CA SER A 497 -0.76 9.95 -27.60
C SER A 497 -1.01 11.20 -26.75
N SER A 498 -1.83 11.10 -25.70
CA SER A 498 -2.12 12.21 -24.81
C SER A 498 -0.94 12.48 -23.87
N LYS A 499 -0.37 13.70 -23.95
CA LYS A 499 0.63 14.15 -22.99
C LYS A 499 -0.02 14.33 -21.62
N GLU A 500 0.47 13.65 -20.60
CA GLU A 500 -0.04 13.72 -19.22
C GLU A 500 0.05 15.14 -18.63
N VAL A 501 1.09 15.90 -19.00
CA VAL A 501 1.29 17.28 -18.54
C VAL A 501 1.17 18.24 -19.73
N PRO A 502 0.26 19.23 -19.67
CA PRO A 502 0.19 20.29 -20.65
C PRO A 502 1.53 21.04 -20.76
N ALA A 503 1.91 21.43 -21.98
CA ALA A 503 3.21 22.07 -22.23
C ALA A 503 3.44 23.33 -21.38
N TRP A 504 2.39 24.11 -21.08
CA TRP A 504 2.49 25.32 -20.26
C TRP A 504 2.81 25.03 -18.79
N SER A 505 2.28 23.93 -18.22
CA SER A 505 2.57 23.52 -16.84
C SER A 505 3.99 22.97 -16.71
N ALA A 506 4.49 22.26 -17.72
CA ALA A 506 5.87 21.78 -17.76
C ALA A 506 6.89 22.93 -17.72
N VAL A 507 6.59 24.05 -18.40
CA VAL A 507 7.42 25.27 -18.35
C VAL A 507 7.42 25.87 -16.94
N ASP A 508 6.28 25.88 -16.26
CA ASP A 508 6.16 26.46 -14.92
C ASP A 508 6.86 25.61 -13.85
N ASN A 509 6.71 24.29 -13.91
CA ASN A 509 7.48 23.36 -13.07
C ASN A 509 8.99 23.53 -13.27
N ARG A 510 9.43 23.72 -14.51
CA ARG A 510 10.84 23.99 -14.82
C ARG A 510 11.31 25.31 -14.22
N ARG A 511 10.48 26.37 -14.25
CA ARG A 511 10.77 27.65 -13.59
C ARG A 511 10.87 27.49 -12.08
N GLN A 512 9.95 26.78 -11.44
CA GLN A 512 9.99 26.51 -10.00
C GLN A 512 11.25 25.74 -9.60
N TYR A 513 11.65 24.73 -10.36
CA TYR A 513 12.87 23.97 -10.13
C TYR A 513 14.12 24.86 -10.20
N LEU A 514 14.22 25.71 -11.23
CA LEU A 514 15.34 26.65 -11.38
C LEU A 514 15.38 27.68 -10.23
N ASN A 515 14.22 28.16 -9.78
CA ASN A 515 14.12 29.06 -8.64
C ASN A 515 14.60 28.40 -7.34
N LEU A 516 14.22 27.13 -7.10
CA LEU A 516 14.70 26.36 -5.95
C LEU A 516 16.22 26.16 -5.98
N GLN A 517 16.78 25.83 -7.14
CA GLN A 517 18.24 25.72 -7.30
C GLN A 517 18.95 27.05 -7.04
N ALA A 518 18.40 28.17 -7.54
CA ALA A 518 18.96 29.49 -7.30
C ALA A 518 18.94 29.86 -5.80
N VAL A 519 17.87 29.49 -5.07
CA VAL A 519 17.77 29.68 -3.62
C VAL A 519 18.80 28.82 -2.88
N HIS A 520 18.94 27.54 -3.23
CA HIS A 520 19.94 26.66 -2.61
C HIS A 520 21.37 27.14 -2.85
N LEU A 521 21.68 27.58 -4.08
CA LEU A 521 22.98 28.15 -4.42
C LEU A 521 23.26 29.42 -3.62
N LYS A 522 22.26 30.32 -3.50
CA LYS A 522 22.37 31.53 -2.69
C LYS A 522 22.64 31.21 -1.21
N GLN A 523 21.94 30.23 -0.64
CA GLN A 523 22.16 29.77 0.73
C GLN A 523 23.55 29.12 0.91
N ALA A 524 24.03 28.35 -0.06
CA ALA A 524 25.37 27.76 -0.02
C ALA A 524 26.46 28.85 -0.07
N LEU A 525 26.32 29.84 -0.95
CA LEU A 525 27.23 30.99 -1.03
C LEU A 525 27.21 31.83 0.25
N GLN A 526 26.03 32.04 0.86
CA GLN A 526 25.91 32.73 2.16
C GLN A 526 26.50 31.96 3.33
N LYS A 527 26.62 30.63 3.24
CA LYS A 527 27.32 29.81 4.25
C LYS A 527 28.83 29.76 4.04
N ALA A 528 29.28 30.00 2.80
CA ALA A 528 30.70 29.99 2.42
C ALA A 528 31.37 31.37 2.62
N ALA A 529 30.59 32.45 2.57
CA ALA A 529 30.99 33.81 2.95
C ALA A 529 30.80 34.02 4.46
#